data_AF-A0A9C8SYY6-F1
#
_entry.id   AF-A0A9C8SYY6-F1
#
_cell.length_a   1.000
_cell.length_b   1.000
_cell.length_c   1.000
_cell.angle_alpha   90.00
_cell.angle_beta   90.00
_cell.angle_gamma   90.00
#
_symmetry.space_group_name_H-M   'P 1'
#
loop_
_entity.id
_entity.type
_entity.pdbx_description
1 polymer ?
#
loop_
_entity_poly.entity_id
_entity_poly.type
_entity_poly.pdbx_seq_one_letter_code
_entity_poly.pdbx_strand_id
1 'polypeptide(L)'
;MADDHAAQCLSMEQAAGILGVAPAELLRGSEEVPVSPEKRRNHTYRIPPRHCWIRAAENFAKSISYTVYHYNDPLQARAAWGTMRENFATVARIVAVAIPDGEAFRVDDSRFRRTVARRQGLLLDISRPADAALQRRIMFLVLKNP
;
A
#
# COMPACT_ATOMS: atom_id res chain seq x y z
N MET A 1 14.43 19.04 7.80
CA MET A 1 13.67 17.82 8.10
C MET A 1 13.01 17.29 6.82
N ALA A 2 13.81 17.01 5.80
CA ALA A 2 13.37 16.32 4.59
C ALA A 2 13.89 14.89 4.70
N ASP A 3 12.99 13.90 4.75
CA ASP A 3 13.15 12.53 4.20
C ASP A 3 12.42 11.40 4.94
N ASP A 4 11.90 11.60 6.16
CA ASP A 4 11.17 10.51 6.85
C ASP A 4 9.90 10.06 6.10
N HIS A 5 9.30 10.94 5.30
CA HIS A 5 8.11 10.61 4.53
C HIS A 5 8.40 9.93 3.18
N ALA A 6 9.62 10.03 2.65
CA ALA A 6 10.04 9.34 1.44
C ALA A 6 10.42 7.88 1.72
N ALA A 7 10.80 7.57 2.97
CA ALA A 7 11.16 6.23 3.44
C ALA A 7 10.02 5.19 3.33
N GLN A 8 8.75 5.64 3.29
CA GLN A 8 7.59 4.75 3.11
C GLN A 8 7.36 4.36 1.63
N CYS A 9 7.97 5.10 0.70
CA CYS A 9 7.82 4.84 -0.72
C CYS A 9 8.95 3.94 -1.25
N LEU A 10 8.64 3.05 -2.20
CA LEU A 10 9.64 2.24 -2.88
C LEU A 10 10.72 3.13 -3.52
N SER A 11 11.94 2.61 -3.58
CA SER A 11 13.01 3.25 -4.35
C SER A 11 12.71 3.17 -5.85
N MET A 12 13.35 4.03 -6.63
CA MET A 12 13.20 4.05 -8.08
C MET A 12 13.70 2.74 -8.72
N GLU A 13 14.77 2.15 -8.17
CA GLU A 13 15.34 0.87 -8.59
C GLU A 13 14.40 -0.29 -8.32
N GLN A 14 13.78 -0.32 -7.12
CA GLN A 14 12.78 -1.32 -6.77
C GLN A 14 11.58 -1.24 -7.71
N ALA A 15 11.07 -0.03 -7.97
CA ALA A 15 9.93 0.19 -8.85
C ALA A 15 10.26 -0.15 -10.31
N ALA A 16 11.43 0.23 -10.80
CA ALA A 16 11.95 -0.11 -12.13
C ALA A 16 11.98 -1.63 -12.34
N GLY A 17 12.51 -2.37 -11.36
CA GLY A 17 12.55 -3.84 -11.40
C GLY A 17 11.18 -4.51 -11.35
N ILE A 18 10.14 -3.84 -10.82
CA ILE A 18 8.75 -4.32 -10.80
C ILE A 18 8.05 -4.01 -12.12
N LEU A 19 8.24 -2.82 -12.65
CA LEU A 19 7.57 -2.33 -13.87
C LEU A 19 8.29 -2.72 -15.17
N GLY A 20 9.52 -3.22 -15.09
CA GLY A 20 10.34 -3.58 -16.24
C GLY A 20 10.62 -2.37 -17.13
N VAL A 21 11.12 -1.29 -16.53
CA VAL A 21 11.54 -0.03 -17.18
C VAL A 21 12.81 0.48 -16.51
N ALA A 22 13.52 1.41 -17.14
CA ALA A 22 14.70 2.01 -16.53
C ALA A 22 14.29 3.01 -15.42
N PRO A 23 15.08 3.16 -14.33
CA PRO A 23 14.80 4.13 -13.27
C PRO A 23 14.66 5.57 -13.76
N ALA A 24 15.43 5.95 -14.80
CA ALA A 24 15.39 7.29 -15.39
C ALA A 24 14.07 7.60 -16.13
N GLU A 25 13.29 6.58 -16.49
CA GLU A 25 12.00 6.72 -17.17
C GLU A 25 10.83 6.85 -16.19
N LEU A 26 11.11 6.75 -14.89
CA LEU A 26 10.10 6.76 -13.84
C LEU A 26 9.93 8.15 -13.24
N LEU A 27 8.69 8.46 -12.90
CA LEU A 27 8.30 9.58 -12.07
C LEU A 27 7.71 9.03 -10.77
N ARG A 28 8.06 9.66 -9.65
CA ARG A 28 7.55 9.31 -8.32
C ARG A 28 6.92 10.53 -7.67
N GLY A 29 5.85 10.28 -6.92
CA GLY A 29 5.33 11.24 -5.97
C GLY A 29 4.73 10.56 -4.76
N SER A 30 4.42 11.39 -3.77
CA SER A 30 3.76 10.94 -2.55
C SER A 30 2.98 12.08 -1.94
N GLU A 31 1.78 11.79 -1.46
CA GLU A 31 0.89 12.76 -0.84
C GLU A 31 0.35 12.22 0.48
N GLU A 32 0.13 13.11 1.45
CA GLU A 32 -0.56 12.74 2.68
C GLU A 32 -2.03 12.42 2.35
N VAL A 33 -2.53 11.32 2.89
CA VAL A 33 -3.95 10.97 2.75
C VAL A 33 -4.75 11.81 3.75
N PRO A 34 -5.76 12.56 3.29
CA PRO A 34 -6.62 13.31 4.18
C PRO A 34 -7.30 12.39 5.19
N VAL A 35 -7.07 12.65 6.48
CA VAL A 35 -7.72 11.95 7.59
C VAL A 35 -8.64 12.92 8.32
N SER A 36 -9.84 12.44 8.69
CA SER A 36 -10.81 13.28 9.39
C SER A 36 -10.25 13.79 10.72
N PRO A 37 -10.67 14.98 11.21
CA PRO A 37 -10.23 15.50 12.50
C PRO A 37 -10.50 14.55 13.67
N GLU A 38 -11.56 13.75 13.59
CA GLU A 38 -11.89 12.70 14.56
C GLU A 38 -10.82 11.60 14.58
N LYS A 39 -10.41 11.10 13.40
CA LYS A 39 -9.32 10.13 13.29
C LYS A 39 -7.99 10.70 13.79
N ARG A 40 -7.71 11.98 13.50
CA ARG A 40 -6.50 12.68 14.00
C ARG A 40 -6.50 12.81 15.53
N ARG A 41 -7.63 13.12 16.15
CA ARG A 41 -7.76 13.29 17.61
C ARG A 41 -7.56 12.00 18.39
N ASN A 42 -7.93 10.86 17.83
CA ASN A 42 -7.80 9.55 18.49
C ASN A 42 -6.39 8.95 18.40
N HIS A 43 -5.34 9.75 18.11
CA HIS A 43 -3.92 9.34 18.02
C HIS A 43 -3.67 8.01 17.28
N THR A 44 -4.44 7.78 16.20
CA THR A 44 -4.46 6.50 15.48
C THR A 44 -3.15 6.20 14.76
N TYR A 45 -2.51 7.22 14.20
CA TYR A 45 -1.34 7.06 13.34
C TYR A 45 -0.06 7.58 13.99
N ARG A 46 1.02 6.81 13.87
CA ARG A 46 2.39 7.21 14.25
C ARG A 46 2.88 8.36 13.38
N ILE A 47 2.55 8.29 12.10
CA ILE A 47 2.83 9.31 11.09
C ILE A 47 1.63 9.35 10.13
N PRO A 48 1.29 10.53 9.56
CA PRO A 48 0.15 10.64 8.66
C PRO A 48 0.21 9.59 7.53
N PRO A 49 -0.92 8.94 7.20
CA PRO A 49 -0.92 7.96 6.12
C PRO A 49 -0.51 8.60 4.81
N ARG A 50 0.19 7.84 3.98
CA ARG A 50 0.78 8.37 2.75
C ARG A 50 0.41 7.53 1.56
N HIS A 51 -0.09 8.20 0.52
CA HIS A 51 -0.28 7.61 -0.79
C HIS A 51 1.01 7.76 -1.59
N CYS A 52 1.62 6.65 -1.99
CA CYS A 52 2.80 6.61 -2.85
C CYS A 52 2.39 6.20 -4.26
N TRP A 53 2.92 6.90 -5.26
CA TRP A 53 2.75 6.53 -6.66
C TRP A 53 4.07 6.62 -7.41
N ILE A 54 4.29 5.64 -8.29
CA ILE A 54 5.43 5.59 -9.21
C ILE A 54 4.90 5.16 -10.57
N ARG A 55 5.26 5.86 -11.64
CA ARG A 55 4.79 5.55 -13.00
C ARG A 55 5.88 5.80 -14.02
N ALA A 56 5.84 5.07 -15.13
CA ALA A 56 6.64 5.46 -16.30
C ALA A 56 6.12 6.78 -16.88
N ALA A 57 7.02 7.66 -17.30
CA ALA A 57 6.69 8.97 -17.88
C ALA A 57 5.86 8.83 -19.16
N GLU A 58 6.20 7.86 -20.01
CA GLU A 58 5.61 7.68 -21.34
C GLU A 58 4.63 6.49 -21.43
N ASN A 59 4.55 5.65 -20.40
CA ASN A 59 3.65 4.48 -20.37
C ASN A 59 2.84 4.43 -19.07
N PHE A 60 1.70 5.12 -19.05
CA PHE A 60 0.84 5.22 -17.87
C PHE A 60 0.24 3.88 -17.41
N ALA A 61 0.22 2.85 -18.27
CA ALA A 61 -0.19 1.51 -17.86
C ALA A 61 0.82 0.89 -16.88
N LYS A 62 2.10 1.27 -16.98
CA LYS A 62 3.15 0.89 -16.03
C LYS A 62 3.16 1.84 -14.84
N SER A 63 2.37 1.50 -13.83
CA SER A 63 2.24 2.27 -12.59
C SER A 63 2.14 1.39 -11.36
N ILE A 64 2.69 1.90 -10.26
CA ILE A 64 2.57 1.40 -8.89
C ILE A 64 1.84 2.47 -8.11
N SER A 65 0.81 2.07 -7.37
CA SER A 65 0.05 2.96 -6.49
C SER A 65 -0.36 2.19 -5.26
N TYR A 66 -0.03 2.73 -4.09
CA TYR A 66 -0.40 2.13 -2.82
C TYR A 66 -0.44 3.19 -1.72
N THR A 67 -1.12 2.85 -0.64
CA THR A 67 -1.21 3.69 0.55
C THR A 67 -0.68 2.93 1.76
N VAL A 68 0.17 3.59 2.53
CA VAL A 68 0.72 3.05 3.78
C VAL A 68 0.12 3.79 4.96
N TYR A 69 -0.30 3.02 5.95
CA TYR A 69 -0.82 3.50 7.23
C TYR A 69 0.06 2.93 8.33
N HIS A 70 0.70 3.80 9.10
CA HIS A 70 1.48 3.42 10.28
C HIS A 70 0.68 3.78 11.52
N TYR A 71 0.13 2.78 12.20
CA TYR A 71 -0.58 2.93 13.46
C TYR A 71 0.38 2.89 14.65
N ASN A 72 0.06 3.63 15.70
CA ASN A 72 0.77 3.52 16.98
C ASN A 72 0.51 2.18 17.68
N ASP A 73 -0.69 1.62 17.46
CA ASP A 73 -1.15 0.39 18.08
C ASP A 73 -1.43 -0.69 17.01
N PRO A 74 -0.74 -1.85 17.06
CA PRO A 74 -1.02 -3.00 16.19
C PRO A 74 -2.47 -3.49 16.21
N LEU A 75 -3.20 -3.33 17.33
CA LEU A 75 -4.61 -3.72 17.42
C LEU A 75 -5.50 -2.80 16.57
N GLN A 76 -5.17 -1.51 16.47
CA GLN A 76 -5.88 -0.58 15.61
C GLN A 76 -5.63 -0.88 14.12
N ALA A 77 -4.38 -1.20 13.76
CA ALA A 77 -4.07 -1.68 12.41
C ALA A 77 -4.86 -2.95 12.05
N ARG A 78 -5.02 -3.86 13.02
CA ARG A 78 -5.82 -5.09 12.88
C ARG A 78 -7.31 -4.79 12.71
N ALA A 79 -7.87 -3.89 13.52
CA ALA A 79 -9.26 -3.48 13.40
C ALA A 79 -9.54 -2.84 12.03
N ALA A 80 -8.69 -1.90 11.59
CA ALA A 80 -8.82 -1.26 10.28
C ALA A 80 -8.71 -2.27 9.13
N TRP A 81 -7.77 -3.22 9.21
CA TRP A 81 -7.65 -4.31 8.24
C TRP A 81 -8.93 -5.16 8.18
N GLY A 82 -9.51 -5.51 9.34
CA GLY A 82 -10.76 -6.25 9.44
C GLY A 82 -11.93 -5.52 8.77
N THR A 83 -12.10 -4.23 9.08
CA THR A 83 -13.11 -3.38 8.45
C THR A 83 -12.93 -3.28 6.94
N MET A 84 -11.70 -3.10 6.43
CA MET A 84 -11.45 -3.09 4.99
C MET A 84 -11.83 -4.43 4.35
N ARG A 85 -11.45 -5.54 4.98
CA ARG A 85 -11.77 -6.89 4.51
C ARG A 85 -13.28 -7.11 4.40
N GLU A 86 -14.02 -6.76 5.44
CA GLU A 86 -15.48 -6.87 5.49
C GLU A 86 -16.14 -6.00 4.42
N ASN A 87 -15.73 -4.73 4.32
CA ASN A 87 -16.26 -3.81 3.32
C ASN A 87 -16.05 -4.33 1.90
N PHE A 88 -14.86 -4.83 1.55
CA PHE A 88 -14.63 -5.41 0.22
C PHE A 88 -15.42 -6.71 0.00
N ALA A 89 -15.57 -7.54 1.03
CA ALA A 89 -16.34 -8.77 0.93
C ALA A 89 -17.83 -8.53 0.62
N THR A 90 -18.37 -7.34 0.93
CA THR A 90 -19.75 -6.98 0.57
C THR A 90 -19.97 -6.79 -0.93
N VAL A 91 -18.92 -6.50 -1.70
CA VAL A 91 -19.02 -6.12 -3.13
C VAL A 91 -18.18 -6.99 -4.06
N ALA A 92 -17.26 -7.78 -3.53
CA ALA A 92 -16.30 -8.55 -4.32
C ALA A 92 -15.82 -9.82 -3.59
N ARG A 93 -15.36 -10.80 -4.36
CA ARG A 93 -14.67 -11.97 -3.82
C ARG A 93 -13.30 -11.56 -3.26
N ILE A 94 -13.05 -11.95 -2.02
CA ILE A 94 -11.74 -11.81 -1.36
C ILE A 94 -11.05 -13.17 -1.26
N VAL A 95 -9.73 -13.16 -1.46
CA VAL A 95 -8.88 -14.35 -1.36
C VAL A 95 -7.76 -14.08 -0.37
N ALA A 96 -7.57 -14.94 0.62
CA ALA A 96 -6.46 -14.82 1.56
C ALA A 96 -5.11 -14.99 0.86
N VAL A 97 -4.11 -14.20 1.25
CA VAL A 97 -2.74 -14.26 0.72
C VAL A 97 -1.80 -14.57 1.88
N ALA A 98 -1.05 -15.68 1.76
CA ALA A 98 -0.09 -16.07 2.78
C ALA A 98 1.14 -15.16 2.78
N ILE A 99 1.45 -14.60 3.95
CA ILE A 99 2.67 -13.85 4.23
C ILE A 99 3.24 -14.25 5.61
N PRO A 100 4.57 -14.21 5.80
CA PRO A 100 5.16 -14.43 7.12
C PRO A 100 4.76 -13.32 8.10
N ASP A 101 4.38 -13.72 9.31
CA ASP A 101 4.10 -12.84 10.45
C ASP A 101 3.12 -11.69 10.18
N GLY A 102 2.12 -11.92 9.33
CA GLY A 102 1.16 -10.89 8.93
C GLY A 102 -0.14 -11.47 8.37
N GLU A 103 -1.01 -10.57 7.95
CA GLU A 103 -2.29 -10.91 7.34
C GLU A 103 -2.41 -10.18 6.01
N ALA A 104 -2.83 -10.88 4.96
CA ALA A 104 -3.09 -10.25 3.67
C ALA A 104 -4.29 -10.88 2.98
N PHE A 105 -5.00 -10.07 2.21
CA PHE A 105 -6.03 -10.52 1.30
C PHE A 105 -5.94 -9.77 -0.03
N ARG A 106 -6.45 -10.42 -1.07
CA ARG A 106 -6.62 -9.85 -2.39
C ARG A 106 -8.10 -9.73 -2.70
N VAL A 107 -8.47 -8.58 -3.25
CA VAL A 107 -9.78 -8.36 -3.86
C VAL A 107 -9.64 -8.66 -5.36
N ASP A 108 -10.39 -9.65 -5.85
CA ASP A 108 -10.32 -10.11 -7.23
C ASP A 108 -11.56 -9.68 -8.03
N ASP A 109 -11.78 -8.37 -8.10
CA ASP A 109 -12.82 -7.73 -8.91
C ASP A 109 -12.17 -7.02 -10.09
N SER A 110 -12.67 -7.24 -11.31
CA SER A 110 -12.12 -6.65 -12.53
C SER A 110 -12.11 -5.12 -12.53
N ARG A 111 -13.01 -4.48 -11.77
CA ARG A 111 -13.14 -3.02 -11.66
C ARG A 111 -12.13 -2.41 -10.68
N PHE A 112 -11.66 -3.16 -9.67
CA PHE A 112 -10.76 -2.61 -8.63
C PHE A 112 -9.87 -3.65 -7.94
N ARG A 113 -9.06 -4.39 -8.72
CA ARG A 113 -8.09 -5.36 -8.17
C ARG A 113 -7.09 -4.72 -7.21
N ARG A 114 -7.04 -5.20 -5.98
CA ARG A 114 -6.16 -4.67 -4.93
C ARG A 114 -5.69 -5.74 -3.95
N THR A 115 -4.57 -5.47 -3.30
CA THR A 115 -4.02 -6.31 -2.22
C THR A 115 -3.89 -5.46 -0.99
N VAL A 116 -4.48 -5.92 0.10
CA VAL A 116 -4.41 -5.27 1.41
C VAL A 116 -3.65 -6.18 2.35
N ALA A 117 -2.63 -5.65 3.01
CA ALA A 117 -1.75 -6.41 3.87
C ALA A 117 -1.46 -5.66 5.17
N ARG A 118 -1.28 -6.40 6.26
CA ARG A 118 -0.99 -5.88 7.58
C ARG A 118 0.17 -6.65 8.20
N ARG A 119 1.07 -5.92 8.85
CA ARG A 119 2.11 -6.48 9.72
C ARG A 119 2.33 -5.54 10.90
N GLN A 120 2.15 -6.05 12.12
CA GLN A 120 2.20 -5.24 13.35
C GLN A 120 1.30 -3.99 13.23
N GLY A 121 1.85 -2.78 13.43
CA GLY A 121 1.17 -1.50 13.27
C GLY A 121 1.09 -0.97 11.84
N LEU A 122 1.61 -1.68 10.84
CA LEU A 122 1.59 -1.25 9.45
C LEU A 122 0.41 -1.90 8.70
N LEU A 123 -0.36 -1.09 7.99
CA LEU A 123 -1.39 -1.51 7.04
C LEU A 123 -1.08 -0.90 5.67
N LEU A 124 -1.20 -1.72 4.63
CA LEU A 124 -0.83 -1.42 3.26
C LEU A 124 -2.01 -1.74 2.34
N ASP A 125 -2.42 -0.79 1.50
CA ASP A 125 -3.42 -0.98 0.44
C ASP A 125 -2.78 -0.71 -0.93
N ILE A 126 -2.64 -1.74 -1.76
CA ILE A 126 -2.01 -1.67 -3.09
C ILE A 126 -3.11 -1.72 -4.15
N SER A 127 -3.26 -0.62 -4.89
CA SER A 127 -4.26 -0.49 -5.95
C SER A 127 -3.68 -0.67 -7.35
N ARG A 128 -2.35 -0.50 -7.54
CA ARG A 128 -1.67 -0.76 -8.81
C ARG A 128 -0.28 -1.39 -8.64
N PRO A 129 0.16 -2.23 -9.59
CA PRO A 129 -0.52 -2.63 -10.84
C PRO A 129 -1.65 -3.64 -10.58
N ALA A 130 -2.48 -3.97 -11.58
CA ALA A 130 -3.57 -4.95 -11.40
C ALA A 130 -3.08 -6.39 -11.20
N ASP A 131 -1.87 -6.70 -11.68
CA ASP A 131 -1.26 -8.03 -11.63
C ASP A 131 -1.00 -8.51 -10.19
N ALA A 132 -1.39 -9.75 -9.90
CA ALA A 132 -1.31 -10.32 -8.55
C ALA A 132 0.14 -10.58 -8.08
N ALA A 133 1.01 -11.05 -8.98
CA ALA A 133 2.39 -11.34 -8.65
C ALA A 133 3.17 -10.05 -8.38
N LEU A 134 2.92 -9.01 -9.17
CA LEU A 134 3.53 -7.69 -8.97
C LEU A 134 3.03 -7.02 -7.68
N GLN A 135 1.72 -7.05 -7.38
CA GLN A 135 1.21 -6.57 -6.09
C GLN A 135 1.84 -7.33 -4.91
N ARG A 136 2.01 -8.65 -5.03
CA ARG A 136 2.69 -9.46 -4.01
C ARG A 136 4.15 -9.03 -3.81
N ARG A 137 4.87 -8.72 -4.89
CA ARG A 137 6.25 -8.22 -4.82
C ARG A 137 6.33 -6.85 -4.14
N ILE A 138 5.43 -5.92 -4.47
CA ILE A 138 5.32 -4.61 -3.81
C ILE A 138 5.07 -4.79 -2.31
N MET A 139 4.08 -5.61 -1.95
CA MET A 139 3.74 -5.91 -0.56
C MET A 139 4.97 -6.36 0.25
N PHE A 140 5.74 -7.33 -0.25
CA PHE A 140 6.92 -7.80 0.47
C PHE A 140 8.02 -6.75 0.60
N LEU A 141 8.20 -5.88 -0.39
CA LEU A 141 9.21 -4.83 -0.33
C LEU A 141 8.81 -3.74 0.68
N VAL A 142 7.56 -3.30 0.67
CA VAL A 142 7.08 -2.27 1.61
C VAL A 142 7.03 -2.81 3.04
N LEU A 143 6.56 -4.04 3.27
CA LEU A 143 6.50 -4.64 4.60
C LEU A 143 7.87 -5.06 5.19
N LYS A 144 8.94 -5.05 4.38
CA LYS A 144 10.33 -5.29 4.84
C LYS A 144 11.06 -4.03 5.27
N ASN A 145 10.57 -2.85 4.92
CA ASN A 145 11.11 -1.55 5.30
C ASN A 145 10.18 -0.93 6.37
N PRO A 146 10.28 -1.34 7.65
CA PRO A 146 9.42 -0.82 8.73
C PRO A 146 9.65 0.66 9.03
#